data_AF-A0A972H483-F1
#
_entry.id   AF-A0A972H483-F1
#
_cell.length_a   1.000
_cell.length_b   1.000
_cell.length_c   1.000
_cell.angle_alpha   90.00
_cell.angle_beta   90.00
_cell.angle_gamma   90.00
#
_symmetry.space_group_name_H-M   'P 1'
#
loop_
_entity.id
_entity.type
_entity.pdbx_description
1 polymer ?
#
loop_
_entity_poly.entity_id
_entity_poly.type
_entity_poly.pdbx_seq_one_letter_code
_entity_poly.pdbx_strand_id
1 'polypeptide(L)'
;MYSTKNYKVTKAPTCPHCGTKMSKIEPPPYNIGDGLGWGVRYLWICFNDECSFFVNGWEHMRQNYGKTASYRHICFPDNGETGAICVLSYDGLKGQIIEEEE
;
A
#
# COMPACT_ATOMS: atom_id res chain seq x y z
N MET A 1 -3.71 -3.82 22.18
CA MET A 1 -2.34 -4.08 21.69
C MET A 1 -2.46 -5.00 20.50
N TYR A 2 -2.22 -4.53 19.28
CA TYR A 2 -2.35 -5.36 18.07
C TYR A 2 -1.29 -6.46 18.10
N SER A 3 -1.72 -7.73 18.13
CA SER A 3 -0.82 -8.88 18.13
C SER A 3 -0.51 -9.30 16.68
N THR A 4 0.76 -9.35 16.32
CA THR A 4 1.21 -9.85 15.00
C THR A 4 1.35 -11.38 14.98
N LYS A 5 1.01 -12.07 16.08
CA LYS A 5 1.21 -13.51 16.26
C LYS A 5 0.50 -14.39 15.21
N ASN A 6 -0.44 -13.85 14.45
CA ASN A 6 -1.23 -14.57 13.45
C ASN A 6 -1.06 -14.04 12.01
N TYR A 7 -0.02 -13.25 11.72
CA TYR A 7 0.18 -12.74 10.36
C TYR A 7 0.66 -13.84 9.41
N LYS A 8 -0.01 -13.96 8.26
CA LYS A 8 0.30 -14.91 7.20
C LYS A 8 1.44 -14.42 6.30
N VAL A 9 1.53 -13.12 6.04
CA VAL A 9 2.56 -12.52 5.16
C VAL A 9 3.55 -11.72 5.99
N THR A 10 4.56 -12.40 6.51
CA THR A 10 5.58 -11.82 7.40
C THR A 10 6.82 -11.33 6.67
N LYS A 11 7.05 -11.79 5.43
CA LYS A 11 8.14 -11.36 4.55
C LYS A 11 7.56 -10.52 3.42
N ALA A 12 8.37 -9.60 2.92
CA ALA A 12 8.00 -8.74 1.80
C ALA A 12 7.56 -9.57 0.57
N PRO A 13 6.29 -9.49 0.15
CA PRO A 13 5.82 -10.15 -1.05
C PRO A 13 6.31 -9.41 -2.31
N THR A 14 6.22 -10.07 -3.45
CA THR A 14 6.44 -9.45 -4.77
C THR A 14 5.15 -8.89 -5.31
N CYS A 15 5.18 -7.68 -5.87
CA CYS A 15 4.02 -7.08 -6.51
C CYS A 15 3.57 -7.94 -7.70
N PRO A 16 2.27 -8.29 -7.82
CA PRO A 16 1.78 -9.13 -8.91
C PRO A 16 1.75 -8.39 -10.27
N HIS A 17 1.90 -7.06 -10.28
CA HIS A 17 1.83 -6.24 -11.48
C HIS A 17 3.19 -5.95 -12.13
N CYS A 18 4.27 -5.93 -11.33
CA CYS A 18 5.62 -5.59 -11.81
C CYS A 18 6.74 -6.49 -11.29
N GLY A 19 6.45 -7.42 -10.36
CA GLY A 19 7.43 -8.34 -9.79
C GLY A 19 8.38 -7.75 -8.74
N THR A 20 8.38 -6.42 -8.53
CA THR A 20 9.25 -5.77 -7.54
C THR A 20 8.85 -6.17 -6.11
N LYS A 21 9.85 -6.36 -5.23
CA LYS A 21 9.66 -6.58 -3.79
C LYS A 21 8.94 -5.37 -3.17
N MET A 22 7.91 -5.62 -2.38
CA MET A 22 7.09 -4.58 -1.74
C MET A 22 7.74 -4.08 -0.45
N SER A 23 7.46 -2.83 -0.08
CA SER A 23 7.97 -2.21 1.15
C SER A 23 6.94 -2.28 2.26
N LYS A 24 7.42 -2.38 3.50
CA LYS A 24 6.58 -2.32 4.70
C LYS A 24 6.30 -0.86 5.05
N ILE A 25 5.05 -0.52 5.35
CA ILE A 25 4.70 0.79 5.89
C ILE A 25 3.92 0.65 7.19
N GLU A 26 4.04 1.63 8.08
CA GLU A 26 3.03 1.81 9.12
C GLU A 26 1.79 2.47 8.51
N PRO A 27 0.57 1.96 8.77
CA PRO A 27 -0.63 2.63 8.34
C PRO A 27 -0.70 4.01 8.97
N PRO A 28 -1.33 5.01 8.32
CA PRO A 28 -1.48 6.35 8.88
C PRO A 28 -1.99 6.30 10.32
N PRO A 29 -1.37 7.06 11.25
CA PRO A 29 -1.69 7.00 12.69
C PRO A 29 -3.10 7.52 13.01
N TYR A 30 -3.76 8.17 12.05
CA TYR A 30 -5.11 8.71 12.19
C TYR A 30 -6.08 7.89 11.35
N ASN A 31 -7.08 7.31 12.01
CA ASN A 31 -8.21 6.69 11.35
C ASN A 31 -9.15 7.81 10.86
N ILE A 32 -9.24 8.03 9.55
CA ILE A 32 -10.24 8.94 8.98
C ILE A 32 -11.48 8.10 8.64
N GLY A 33 -12.58 8.28 9.38
CA GLY A 33 -13.83 7.55 9.16
C GLY A 33 -14.49 7.03 10.44
N ASP A 34 -15.10 5.85 10.38
CA ASP A 34 -15.83 5.19 11.48
C ASP A 34 -14.95 4.66 12.63
N GLY A 35 -13.65 4.96 12.60
CA GLY A 35 -12.71 4.63 13.67
C GLY A 35 -12.21 3.18 13.67
N LEU A 36 -12.58 2.35 12.70
CA LEU A 36 -12.16 0.94 12.64
C LEU A 36 -10.71 0.75 12.17
N GLY A 37 -10.11 1.78 11.55
CA GLY A 37 -8.72 1.78 11.12
C GLY A 37 -8.38 0.66 10.13
N TRP A 38 -7.09 0.33 10.02
CA TRP A 38 -6.62 -0.66 9.05
C TRP A 38 -6.63 -2.10 9.58
N GLY A 39 -6.92 -2.31 10.87
CA GLY A 39 -6.92 -3.64 11.51
C GLY A 39 -5.54 -4.31 11.63
N VAL A 40 -4.51 -3.74 11.02
CA VAL A 40 -3.15 -4.29 10.95
C VAL A 40 -2.09 -3.27 11.40
N ARG A 41 -0.93 -3.77 11.84
CA ARG A 41 0.20 -2.93 12.29
C ARG A 41 1.05 -2.41 11.14
N TYR A 42 1.05 -3.10 10.02
CA TYR A 42 1.76 -2.71 8.82
C TYR A 42 1.02 -3.18 7.59
N LEU A 43 1.30 -2.54 6.47
CA LEU A 43 0.87 -2.97 5.15
C LEU A 43 2.11 -3.18 4.29
N TRP A 44 2.01 -4.10 3.33
CA TRP A 44 2.97 -4.17 2.24
C TRP A 44 2.45 -3.32 1.09
N ILE A 45 3.29 -2.46 0.51
CA ILE A 45 2.93 -1.59 -0.62
C ILE A 45 3.99 -1.64 -1.72
N CYS A 46 3.55 -1.65 -2.97
CA CYS A 46 4.42 -1.51 -4.14
C CYS A 46 4.78 -0.04 -4.39
N PHE A 47 6.03 0.34 -4.14
CA PHE A 47 6.57 1.68 -4.43
C PHE A 47 7.38 1.78 -5.73
N ASN A 48 7.34 0.77 -6.59
CA ASN A 48 7.91 0.88 -7.94
C ASN A 48 7.08 1.90 -8.76
N ASP A 49 7.71 3.03 -9.11
CA ASP A 49 7.07 4.12 -9.86
C ASP A 49 6.88 3.78 -11.35
N GLU A 50 7.50 2.70 -11.84
CA GLU A 50 7.30 2.14 -13.18
C GLU A 50 6.27 1.00 -13.19
N CYS A 51 5.65 0.69 -12.05
CA CYS A 51 4.63 -0.35 -11.97
C CYS A 51 3.42 -0.01 -12.87
N SER A 52 3.07 -0.92 -13.78
CA SER A 52 1.95 -0.73 -14.72
C SER A 52 0.63 -0.39 -14.02
N PHE A 53 0.36 -0.96 -12.85
CA PHE A 53 -0.81 -0.65 -12.03
C PHE A 53 -0.82 0.81 -11.57
N PHE A 54 0.33 1.34 -11.17
CA PHE A 54 0.47 2.72 -10.69
C PHE A 54 0.51 3.73 -11.84
N VAL A 55 1.25 3.45 -12.92
CA VAL A 55 1.33 4.34 -14.08
C VAL A 55 -0.04 4.47 -14.76
N ASN A 56 -0.72 3.34 -15.01
CA ASN A 56 -2.05 3.34 -15.64
C ASN A 56 -3.11 3.95 -14.72
N GLY A 57 -2.94 3.89 -13.40
CA GLY A 57 -3.84 4.49 -12.43
C GLY A 57 -3.98 6.01 -12.59
N TRP A 58 -2.90 6.72 -12.91
CA TRP A 58 -2.93 8.17 -13.16
C TRP A 58 -3.85 8.51 -14.32
N GLU A 59 -3.68 7.80 -15.43
CA GLU A 59 -4.47 8.03 -16.63
C GLU A 59 -5.93 7.63 -16.42
N HIS A 60 -6.17 6.50 -15.75
CA HIS A 60 -7.51 6.05 -15.39
C HIS A 60 -8.26 7.08 -14.54
N MET A 61 -7.61 7.64 -13.51
CA MET A 61 -8.22 8.65 -12.65
C MET A 61 -8.49 9.97 -13.36
N ARG A 62 -7.58 10.36 -14.26
CA ARG A 62 -7.74 11.54 -15.08
C ARG A 62 -8.91 11.38 -16.05
N GLN A 63 -8.99 10.25 -16.76
CA GLN A 63 -10.01 10.01 -17.78
C GLN A 63 -11.42 9.83 -17.20
N ASN A 64 -11.56 9.04 -16.13
CA ASN A 64 -12.87 8.67 -15.60
C ASN A 64 -13.41 9.66 -14.55
N TYR A 65 -12.51 10.38 -13.86
CA TYR A 65 -12.90 11.22 -12.71
C TYR A 65 -12.31 12.63 -12.74
N GLY A 66 -11.46 12.97 -13.72
CA GLY A 66 -10.82 14.28 -13.79
C GLY A 66 -9.91 14.59 -12.60
N LYS A 67 -9.34 13.57 -11.94
CA LYS A 67 -8.50 13.73 -10.75
C LYS A 67 -7.04 13.42 -11.04
N THR A 68 -6.15 14.23 -10.48
CA THR A 68 -4.71 13.92 -10.38
C THR A 68 -4.50 13.02 -9.17
N ALA A 69 -4.74 11.73 -9.36
CA ALA A 69 -4.53 10.69 -8.37
C ALA A 69 -4.17 9.37 -9.07
N SER A 70 -3.60 8.43 -8.34
CA SER A 70 -3.40 7.06 -8.81
C SER A 70 -3.59 6.09 -7.65
N TYR A 71 -3.32 4.81 -7.88
CA TYR A 71 -3.38 3.77 -6.89
C TYR A 71 -2.08 2.98 -6.82
N ARG A 72 -1.69 2.57 -5.61
CA ARG A 72 -0.61 1.59 -5.40
C ARG A 72 -1.20 0.26 -4.95
N HIS A 73 -0.57 -0.83 -5.36
CA HIS A 73 -0.94 -2.17 -4.94
C HIS A 73 -0.56 -2.38 -3.47
N ILE A 74 -1.48 -2.92 -2.67
CA ILE A 74 -1.28 -3.22 -1.24
C ILE A 74 -1.54 -4.69 -0.94
N CYS A 75 -0.93 -5.20 0.14
CA CYS A 75 -1.19 -6.52 0.70
C CYS A 75 -1.31 -6.44 2.23
N PHE A 76 -2.40 -7.02 2.75
CA PHE A 76 -2.71 -7.13 4.16
C PHE A 76 -2.00 -8.35 4.76
N PRO A 77 -1.16 -8.19 5.80
CA PRO A 77 -0.33 -9.27 6.28
C PRO A 77 -1.05 -10.33 7.12
N ASP A 78 -2.22 -10.02 7.66
CA ASP A 78 -3.03 -10.90 8.50
C ASP A 78 -3.75 -11.99 7.70
N ASN A 79 -4.30 -11.65 6.54
CA ASN A 79 -5.07 -12.56 5.72
C ASN A 79 -4.45 -12.84 4.34
N GLY A 80 -3.49 -12.02 3.89
CA GLY A 80 -2.87 -12.09 2.56
C GLY A 80 -3.72 -11.49 1.44
N GLU A 81 -4.83 -10.83 1.79
CA GLU A 81 -5.67 -10.14 0.82
C GLU A 81 -4.93 -8.93 0.24
N THR A 82 -5.20 -8.67 -1.03
CA THR A 82 -4.56 -7.58 -1.76
C THR A 82 -5.59 -6.58 -2.25
N GLY A 83 -5.18 -5.34 -2.42
CA GLY A 83 -6.05 -4.28 -2.89
C GLY A 83 -5.31 -3.12 -3.51
N ALA A 84 -6.00 -1.98 -3.56
CA ALA A 84 -5.49 -0.73 -4.09
C ALA A 84 -5.61 0.36 -3.02
N ILE A 85 -4.57 1.18 -2.86
CA ILE A 85 -4.62 2.38 -2.02
C ILE A 85 -4.43 3.61 -2.89
N CYS A 86 -5.30 4.61 -2.72
CA CYS A 86 -5.23 5.86 -3.46
C CYS A 86 -4.03 6.71 -3.00
N VAL A 87 -3.33 7.31 -3.96
CA VAL A 87 -2.24 8.27 -3.73
C VAL A 87 -2.46 9.51 -4.58
N LEU A 88 -2.16 10.68 -4.02
CA LEU A 88 -2.35 11.99 -4.68
C LEU A 88 -1.06 12.55 -5.30
N SER A 89 0.07 11.88 -5.08
CA SER A 89 1.37 12.23 -5.65
C SER A 89 2.22 10.96 -5.80
N TYR A 90 3.34 11.07 -6.53
CA TYR A 90 4.34 10.00 -6.60
C TYR A 90 4.90 9.64 -5.22
N ASP A 91 5.06 10.62 -4.33
CA ASP A 91 5.59 10.40 -2.99
C ASP A 91 4.53 10.06 -1.94
N GLY A 92 3.26 9.92 -2.35
CA GLY A 92 2.19 9.49 -1.48
C GLY A 92 2.57 8.21 -0.73
N LEU A 93 2.46 8.26 0.61
CA LEU A 93 2.79 7.18 1.56
C LEU A 93 4.29 6.84 1.71
N LYS A 94 5.20 7.39 0.90
CA LYS A 94 6.64 7.08 1.01
C LYS A 94 7.24 7.48 2.36
N GLY A 95 6.71 8.53 2.99
CA GLY A 95 7.14 8.97 4.33
C GLY A 95 6.82 7.99 5.47
N GLN A 96 5.99 6.97 5.23
CA GLN A 96 5.63 5.94 6.22
C GLN A 96 6.38 4.62 6.03
N ILE A 97 7.32 4.57 5.07
CA ILE A 97 8.14 3.38 4.82
C ILE A 97 8.98 3.09 6.06
N ILE A 98 8.88 1.85 6.54
CA ILE A 98 9.71 1.34 7.62
C ILE A 98 10.96 0.74 6.97
N GLU A 99 12.11 1.34 7.24
CA GLU A 99 13.40 0.72 6.90
C GLU A 99 13.59 -0.48 7.83
N GLU A 100 13.78 -1.68 7.26
CA GLU A 100 14.19 -2.83 8.05
C GLU A 100 15.70 -2.67 8.29
N GLU A 101 16.09 -2.38 9.54
CA GLU A 101 17.49 -2.51 9.97
C GLU A 101 17.95 -3.95 9.68
N GLU A 102 19.01 -4.10 8.90
CA GLU A 102 19.55 -5.38 8.43
C GLU A 102 20.26 -6.16 9.54
#